data_AF-A0A7J4E5R2-F1
#
_entry.id   AF-A0A7J4E5R2-F1
#
_cell.length_a   1.000
_cell.length_b   1.000
_cell.length_c   1.000
_cell.angle_alpha   90.00
_cell.angle_beta   90.00
_cell.angle_gamma   90.00
#
_symmetry.space_group_name_H-M   'P 1'
#
loop_
_entity.id
_entity.type
_entity.pdbx_description
1 polymer ?
#
loop_
_entity_poly.entity_id
_entity_poly.type
_entity_poly.pdbx_seq_one_letter_code
_entity_poly.pdbx_strand_id
1 'polypeptide(L)'
;MRYVYERTESTVEGLIPREGVPEPLPYVMSVSEVVPVNFKIPGCPPEPEEIFQCLKAILEGKKPELPRKNVCDECDKRKTGVLIRSLKRLHERLEDPERCLLEQGYLCMGPVTRAGCKAKCPKFNVPCDGCRGPPEETYDQGVSMLDALLTLAPERVDGYNLKTHSAAFHRYAFSSSPIMKLIKLMKK
;
A
#
# COMPACT_ATOMS: atom_id res chain seq x y z
N MET A 1 -9.92 12.79 17.23
CA MET A 1 -10.45 14.15 16.95
C MET A 1 -9.85 15.24 17.84
N ARG A 2 -9.79 15.07 19.17
CA ARG A 2 -9.18 16.07 20.08
C ARG A 2 -7.82 16.60 19.64
N TYR A 3 -6.93 15.73 19.15
CA TYR A 3 -5.62 16.16 18.67
C TYR A 3 -5.73 17.31 17.64
N VAL A 4 -6.60 17.16 16.63
CA VAL A 4 -6.75 18.10 15.52
C VAL A 4 -7.39 19.42 15.95
N TYR A 5 -8.42 19.36 16.80
CA TYR A 5 -9.27 20.52 17.13
C TYR A 5 -8.97 21.18 18.48
N GLU A 6 -8.11 20.60 19.32
CA GLU A 6 -7.82 21.12 20.66
C GLU A 6 -6.32 21.15 21.00
N ARG A 7 -5.49 20.28 20.39
CA ARG A 7 -4.11 20.06 20.86
C ARG A 7 -3.02 20.45 19.86
N THR A 8 -3.38 20.88 18.66
CA THR A 8 -2.40 21.43 17.72
C THR A 8 -1.96 22.81 18.22
N GLU A 9 -0.66 23.11 18.11
CA GLU A 9 -0.06 24.33 18.67
C GLU A 9 -0.70 25.63 18.15
N SER A 10 -1.21 25.60 16.92
CA SER A 10 -1.87 26.73 16.27
C SER A 10 -3.35 26.87 16.57
N THR A 11 -3.96 25.94 17.31
CA THR A 11 -5.38 26.03 17.66
C THR A 11 -5.59 27.08 18.73
N VAL A 12 -6.42 28.08 18.42
CA VAL A 12 -6.92 29.07 19.37
C VAL A 12 -8.37 28.70 19.67
N GLU A 13 -8.74 28.68 20.96
CA GLU A 13 -10.12 28.40 21.41
C GLU A 13 -10.72 27.10 20.83
N GLY A 14 -9.98 25.99 20.99
CA GLY A 14 -10.32 24.70 20.39
C GLY A 14 -11.71 24.16 20.74
N LEU A 15 -12.48 23.83 19.70
CA LEU A 15 -13.81 23.24 19.78
C LEU A 15 -13.92 22.11 18.75
N ILE A 16 -14.45 20.95 19.16
CA ILE A 16 -14.79 19.87 18.21
C ILE A 16 -16.09 20.24 17.49
N PRO A 17 -16.10 20.39 16.15
CA PRO A 17 -17.32 20.66 15.40
C PRO A 17 -18.31 19.51 15.52
N ARG A 18 -19.56 19.83 15.88
CA ARG A 18 -20.69 18.88 15.95
C ARG A 18 -21.95 19.34 15.22
N GLU A 19 -22.05 20.63 14.94
CA GLU A 19 -23.19 21.20 14.23
C GLU A 19 -22.97 21.16 12.72
N GLY A 20 -23.94 20.66 11.96
CA GLY A 20 -23.88 20.58 10.50
C GLY A 20 -22.87 19.58 9.92
N VAL A 21 -22.24 18.73 10.76
CA VAL A 21 -21.23 17.76 10.34
C VAL A 21 -21.53 16.35 10.89
N PRO A 22 -21.32 15.29 10.09
CA PRO A 22 -21.54 13.93 10.56
C PRO A 22 -20.48 13.49 11.57
N GLU A 23 -20.88 12.63 12.51
CA GLU A 23 -19.92 11.97 13.39
C GLU A 23 -19.04 10.99 12.60
N PRO A 24 -17.73 10.89 12.93
CA PRO A 24 -16.87 9.92 12.30
C PRO A 24 -17.26 8.51 12.72
N LEU A 25 -17.13 7.58 11.79
CA LEU A 25 -17.24 6.17 12.13
C LEU A 25 -16.09 5.74 13.06
N PRO A 26 -16.29 4.71 13.91
CA PRO A 26 -15.23 4.22 14.79
C PRO A 26 -13.97 3.75 14.05
N TYR A 27 -14.12 3.31 12.80
CA TYR A 27 -13.04 2.86 11.93
C TYR A 27 -13.30 3.28 10.49
N VAL A 28 -12.23 3.41 9.72
CA VAL A 28 -12.30 3.49 8.26
C VAL A 28 -12.74 2.13 7.71
N MET A 29 -13.67 2.15 6.77
CA MET A 29 -14.18 0.96 6.08
C MET A 29 -13.91 1.09 4.58
N SER A 30 -13.64 -0.05 3.93
CA SER A 30 -13.65 -0.11 2.48
C SER A 30 -15.09 -0.06 1.96
N VAL A 31 -15.29 0.47 0.74
CA VAL A 31 -16.64 0.59 0.14
C VAL A 31 -17.32 -0.78 0.05
N SER A 32 -16.57 -1.84 -0.28
CA SER A 32 -17.03 -3.22 -0.36
C SER A 32 -17.53 -3.83 0.95
N GLU A 33 -17.21 -3.22 2.10
CA GLU A 33 -17.77 -3.65 3.39
C GLU A 33 -19.18 -3.10 3.63
N VAL A 34 -19.55 -2.00 2.95
CA VAL A 34 -20.81 -1.30 3.17
C VAL A 34 -21.82 -1.62 2.06
N VAL A 35 -21.34 -1.72 0.82
CA VAL A 35 -22.18 -1.99 -0.35
C VAL A 35 -21.53 -3.03 -1.28
N PRO A 36 -22.31 -3.84 -2.00
CA PRO A 36 -21.77 -4.71 -3.04
C PRO A 36 -21.04 -3.90 -4.12
N VAL A 37 -19.82 -4.31 -4.46
CA VAL A 37 -19.00 -3.64 -5.48
C VAL A 37 -18.78 -4.61 -6.65
N ASN A 38 -19.22 -4.21 -7.85
CA ASN A 38 -19.05 -5.04 -9.05
C ASN A 38 -17.64 -4.99 -9.63
N PHE A 39 -17.03 -3.80 -9.68
CA PHE A 39 -15.70 -3.56 -10.23
C PHE A 39 -14.92 -2.59 -9.35
N LYS A 40 -13.60 -2.77 -9.29
CA LYS A 40 -12.67 -1.91 -8.56
C LYS A 40 -11.53 -1.52 -9.47
N ILE A 41 -11.27 -0.23 -9.63
CA ILE A 41 -10.11 0.27 -10.36
C ILE A 41 -9.02 0.62 -9.33
N PRO A 42 -7.88 -0.10 -9.30
CA PRO A 42 -6.85 0.07 -8.28
C PRO A 42 -5.96 1.31 -8.54
N GLY A 43 -5.46 1.92 -7.46
CA GLY A 43 -4.49 3.01 -7.50
C GLY A 43 -4.84 4.20 -6.62
N CYS A 44 -3.84 4.99 -6.27
CA CYS A 44 -3.96 6.20 -5.45
C CYS A 44 -3.19 7.37 -6.10
N PRO A 45 -3.71 7.95 -7.21
CA PRO A 45 -4.93 7.56 -7.94
C PRO A 45 -4.68 6.42 -8.96
N PRO A 46 -5.74 5.84 -9.55
CA PRO A 46 -5.63 4.96 -10.71
C PRO A 46 -5.04 5.68 -11.94
N GLU A 47 -4.53 4.91 -12.91
CA GLU A 47 -4.01 5.49 -14.15
C GLU A 47 -5.15 5.97 -15.05
N PRO A 48 -5.05 7.15 -15.69
CA PRO A 48 -6.12 7.67 -16.56
C PRO A 48 -6.52 6.72 -17.69
N GLU A 49 -5.55 6.06 -18.31
CA GLU A 49 -5.79 5.07 -19.36
C GLU A 49 -6.56 3.86 -18.81
N GLU A 50 -6.24 3.40 -17.61
CA GLU A 50 -6.93 2.28 -16.96
C GLU A 50 -8.39 2.64 -16.65
N ILE A 51 -8.65 3.88 -16.22
CA ILE A 51 -10.01 4.40 -16.04
C ILE A 51 -10.77 4.38 -17.37
N PHE A 52 -10.18 4.92 -18.44
CA PHE A 52 -10.79 4.97 -19.76
C PHE A 52 -11.12 3.57 -20.30
N GLN A 53 -10.17 2.64 -20.24
CA GLN A 53 -10.36 1.27 -20.70
C GLN A 53 -11.42 0.52 -19.86
N CYS A 54 -11.44 0.72 -18.54
CA CYS A 54 -12.46 0.13 -17.68
C CYS A 54 -13.87 0.63 -18.05
N LEU A 55 -14.03 1.94 -18.25
CA LEU A 55 -15.31 2.54 -18.66
C LEU A 55 -15.75 2.03 -20.03
N LYS A 56 -14.82 2.00 -21.00
CA LYS A 56 -15.09 1.48 -22.35
C LYS A 56 -15.55 0.02 -22.30
N ALA A 57 -14.86 -0.84 -21.56
CA ALA A 57 -15.23 -2.24 -21.42
C ALA A 57 -16.64 -2.40 -20.84
N ILE A 58 -16.97 -1.64 -19.80
CA ILE A 58 -18.31 -1.67 -19.19
C ILE A 58 -19.40 -1.25 -20.20
N LEU A 59 -19.16 -0.18 -20.97
CA LEU A 59 -20.10 0.29 -21.99
C LEU A 59 -20.31 -0.72 -23.13
N GLU A 60 -19.28 -1.51 -23.47
CA GLU A 60 -19.35 -2.59 -24.45
C GLU A 60 -19.96 -3.89 -23.89
N GLY A 61 -20.40 -3.91 -22.62
CA GLY A 61 -20.93 -5.11 -21.96
C GLY A 61 -19.85 -6.15 -21.62
N LYS A 62 -18.57 -5.76 -21.63
CA LYS A 62 -17.42 -6.61 -21.30
C LYS A 62 -16.98 -6.40 -19.85
N LYS A 63 -16.31 -7.39 -19.29
CA LYS A 63 -15.66 -7.29 -17.98
C LYS A 63 -14.33 -6.53 -18.14
N PRO A 64 -14.06 -5.47 -17.35
CA PRO A 64 -12.75 -4.83 -17.32
C PRO A 64 -11.65 -5.81 -16.92
N GLU A 65 -10.58 -5.85 -17.71
CA GLU A 65 -9.39 -6.63 -17.38
C GLU A 65 -8.36 -5.73 -16.70
N LEU A 66 -7.87 -6.19 -15.55
CA LEU A 66 -6.84 -5.51 -14.79
C LEU A 66 -5.56 -6.35 -14.80
N PRO A 67 -4.38 -5.73 -14.65
CA PRO A 67 -3.14 -6.46 -14.51
C PRO A 67 -3.22 -7.45 -13.34
N ARG A 68 -2.94 -8.73 -13.61
CA ARG A 68 -2.93 -9.80 -12.59
C ARG A 68 -1.58 -9.90 -11.87
N LYS A 69 -0.54 -9.45 -12.55
CA LYS A 69 0.86 -9.49 -12.10
C LYS A 69 1.18 -8.40 -11.08
N ASN A 70 2.40 -8.44 -10.55
CA ASN A 70 2.90 -7.44 -9.61
C ASN A 70 3.73 -6.35 -10.30
N VAL A 71 4.09 -5.30 -9.57
CA VAL A 71 4.88 -4.16 -10.08
C VAL A 71 6.27 -4.59 -10.57
N CYS A 72 6.83 -5.69 -10.07
CA CYS A 72 8.16 -6.15 -10.47
C CYS A 72 8.25 -6.58 -11.94
N ASP A 73 7.13 -6.99 -12.55
CA ASP A 73 7.04 -7.29 -13.99
C ASP A 73 7.16 -6.05 -14.88
N GLU A 74 6.82 -4.86 -14.35
CA GLU A 74 6.94 -3.58 -15.06
C GLU A 74 8.19 -2.79 -14.66
N CYS A 75 8.93 -3.29 -13.66
CA CYS A 75 10.10 -2.64 -13.09
C CYS A 75 11.36 -3.01 -13.89
N ASP A 76 12.04 -1.98 -14.38
CA ASP A 76 13.26 -2.03 -15.18
C ASP A 76 14.53 -2.28 -14.37
N LYS A 77 14.46 -2.17 -13.04
CA LYS A 77 15.61 -2.43 -12.17
C LYS A 77 16.12 -3.87 -12.31
N ARG A 78 17.45 -4.00 -12.41
CA ARG A 78 18.17 -5.27 -12.47
C ARG A 78 18.02 -6.03 -11.15
N LYS A 79 17.51 -7.25 -11.22
CA LYS A 79 17.31 -8.16 -10.09
C LYS A 79 18.45 -9.17 -10.06
N THR A 80 19.21 -9.24 -8.97
CA THR A 80 20.37 -10.14 -8.83
C THR A 80 20.09 -11.35 -7.94
N GLY A 81 18.92 -11.41 -7.29
CA GLY A 81 18.53 -12.52 -6.41
C GLY A 81 19.28 -12.54 -5.06
N VAL A 82 19.89 -11.42 -4.68
CA VAL A 82 20.68 -11.32 -3.45
C VAL A 82 19.75 -11.08 -2.26
N LEU A 83 19.99 -11.83 -1.19
CA LEU A 83 19.25 -11.72 0.08
C LEU A 83 19.50 -10.37 0.76
N ILE A 84 18.50 -9.91 1.50
CA ILE A 84 18.53 -8.65 2.22
C ILE A 84 19.28 -8.86 3.54
N ARG A 85 20.26 -7.99 3.83
CA ARG A 85 21.01 -8.01 5.10
C ARG A 85 20.51 -6.99 6.11
N SER A 86 20.10 -5.81 5.62
CA SER A 86 19.61 -4.73 6.46
C SER A 86 18.53 -3.93 5.74
N LEU A 87 17.62 -3.34 6.52
CA LEU A 87 16.64 -2.38 6.02
C LEU A 87 17.19 -0.96 6.13
N LYS A 88 17.24 -0.29 4.99
CA LYS A 88 17.64 1.10 4.84
C LYS A 88 16.42 2.02 4.82
N ARG A 89 16.61 3.25 5.31
CA ARG A 89 15.67 4.37 5.24
C ARG A 89 15.90 5.15 3.96
N LEU A 90 14.84 5.82 3.48
CA LEU A 90 14.87 6.54 2.19
C LEU A 90 15.96 7.61 2.09
N HIS A 91 16.35 8.24 3.20
CA HIS A 91 17.40 9.27 3.23
C HIS A 91 18.82 8.69 3.23
N GLU A 92 18.97 7.39 3.42
CA GLU A 92 20.27 6.73 3.38
C GLU A 92 20.74 6.55 1.95
N ARG A 93 22.07 6.54 1.77
CA ARG A 93 22.71 6.54 0.45
C ARG A 93 22.34 5.31 -0.38
N LEU A 94 21.82 5.57 -1.57
CA LEU A 94 21.61 4.58 -2.62
C LEU A 94 22.94 4.29 -3.32
N GLU A 95 23.31 3.01 -3.41
CA GLU A 95 24.58 2.57 -3.98
C GLU A 95 24.48 2.41 -5.50
N ASP A 96 23.47 1.67 -5.98
CA ASP A 96 23.26 1.39 -7.39
C ASP A 96 21.81 1.75 -7.79
N PRO A 97 21.60 2.84 -8.54
CA PRO A 97 20.27 3.24 -9.04
C PRO A 97 19.59 2.18 -9.92
N GLU A 98 20.36 1.40 -10.67
CA GLU A 98 19.83 0.45 -11.65
C GLU A 98 19.50 -0.91 -11.02
N ARG A 99 19.99 -1.18 -9.80
CA ARG A 99 19.72 -2.42 -9.09
C ARG A 99 18.41 -2.37 -8.30
N CYS A 100 17.77 -3.52 -8.14
CA CYS A 100 16.57 -3.69 -7.33
C CYS A 100 16.72 -3.03 -5.94
N LEU A 101 15.81 -2.11 -5.60
CA LEU A 101 15.85 -1.38 -4.34
C LEU A 101 15.64 -2.30 -3.14
N LEU A 102 14.81 -3.34 -3.29
CA LEU A 102 14.55 -4.31 -2.23
C LEU A 102 15.81 -5.09 -1.85
N GLU A 103 16.56 -5.58 -2.85
CA GLU A 103 17.83 -6.29 -2.66
C GLU A 103 18.93 -5.40 -2.06
N GLN A 104 18.80 -4.07 -2.20
CA GLN A 104 19.71 -3.09 -1.60
C GLN A 104 19.29 -2.67 -0.17
N GLY A 105 18.19 -3.24 0.34
CA GLY A 105 17.70 -3.00 1.70
C GLY A 105 16.59 -1.97 1.81
N TYR A 106 16.12 -1.36 0.73
CA TYR A 106 14.98 -0.44 0.82
C TYR A 106 13.67 -1.20 0.81
N LEU A 107 12.84 -1.02 1.85
CA LEU A 107 11.53 -1.67 1.94
C LEU A 107 10.63 -1.25 0.77
N CYS A 108 10.52 -2.14 -0.22
CA CYS A 108 9.78 -1.92 -1.46
C CYS A 108 8.63 -2.94 -1.56
N MET A 109 7.40 -2.43 -1.60
CA MET A 109 6.16 -3.23 -1.67
C MET A 109 5.87 -3.75 -3.08
N GLY A 110 6.75 -3.51 -4.06
CA GLY A 110 6.55 -3.87 -5.47
C GLY A 110 6.17 -5.35 -5.71
N PRO A 111 6.82 -6.33 -5.04
CA PRO A 111 6.49 -7.75 -5.23
C PRO A 111 5.06 -8.13 -4.84
N VAL A 112 4.45 -7.37 -3.92
CA VAL A 112 3.09 -7.64 -3.38
C VAL A 112 2.08 -6.57 -3.80
N THR A 113 2.40 -5.81 -4.85
CA THR A 113 1.54 -4.72 -5.33
C THR A 113 1.18 -4.97 -6.77
N ARG A 114 -0.10 -4.81 -7.11
CA ARG A 114 -0.61 -4.99 -8.47
C ARG A 114 0.07 -4.05 -9.48
N ALA A 115 0.44 -4.60 -10.63
CA ALA A 115 0.96 -3.85 -11.79
C ALA A 115 -0.07 -2.86 -12.38
N GLY A 116 0.35 -2.06 -13.36
CA GLY A 116 -0.45 -1.12 -14.13
C GLY A 116 0.05 0.33 -14.04
N CYS A 117 0.87 0.67 -13.04
CA CYS A 117 1.47 2.00 -12.91
C CYS A 117 2.84 2.12 -13.59
N LYS A 118 3.29 1.10 -14.35
CA LYS A 118 4.58 1.09 -15.06
C LYS A 118 5.79 1.31 -14.15
N ALA A 119 5.68 0.83 -12.90
CA ALA A 119 6.70 0.97 -11.86
C ALA A 119 7.26 2.41 -11.71
N LYS A 120 6.39 3.43 -11.72
CA LYS A 120 6.78 4.84 -11.62
C LYS A 120 7.72 5.14 -10.44
N CYS A 121 7.43 4.67 -9.22
CA CYS A 121 8.24 5.01 -8.05
C CYS A 121 9.67 4.45 -8.18
N PRO A 122 9.86 3.15 -8.46
CA PRO A 122 11.20 2.60 -8.68
C PRO A 122 12.00 3.33 -9.77
N LYS A 123 11.37 3.76 -10.87
CA LYS A 123 12.06 4.54 -11.93
C LYS A 123 12.69 5.84 -11.41
N PHE A 124 12.13 6.43 -10.37
CA PHE A 124 12.68 7.60 -9.69
C PHE A 124 13.48 7.24 -8.42
N ASN A 125 13.94 5.99 -8.30
CA ASN A 125 14.74 5.50 -7.17
C ASN A 125 14.05 5.59 -5.80
N VAL A 126 12.72 5.57 -5.80
CA VAL A 126 11.90 5.48 -4.58
C VAL A 126 11.26 4.09 -4.52
N PRO A 127 11.30 3.40 -3.37
CA PRO A 127 10.61 2.12 -3.24
C PRO A 127 9.11 2.26 -3.52
N CYS A 128 8.50 1.19 -4.03
CA CYS A 128 7.05 1.16 -4.18
C CYS A 128 6.40 1.15 -2.79
N ASP A 129 5.47 2.06 -2.52
CA ASP A 129 4.72 2.09 -1.26
C ASP A 129 3.47 1.19 -1.26
N GLY A 130 3.15 0.57 -2.40
CA GLY A 130 2.06 -0.39 -2.51
C GLY A 130 0.66 0.18 -2.71
N CYS A 131 0.55 1.41 -3.24
CA CYS A 131 -0.71 2.14 -3.33
C CYS A 131 -1.81 1.51 -4.21
N ARG A 132 -1.46 0.60 -5.13
CA ARG A 132 -2.44 -0.12 -5.97
C ARG A 132 -3.09 -1.31 -5.25
N GLY A 133 -2.60 -1.65 -4.05
CA GLY A 133 -3.06 -2.81 -3.30
C GLY A 133 -2.61 -4.15 -3.89
N PRO A 134 -3.13 -5.25 -3.36
CA PRO A 134 -2.64 -6.58 -3.69
C PRO A 134 -2.97 -7.04 -5.14
N PRO A 135 -2.11 -7.89 -5.74
CA PRO A 135 -2.44 -8.69 -6.93
C PRO A 135 -3.67 -9.59 -6.72
N GLU A 136 -4.17 -10.21 -7.78
CA GLU A 136 -5.44 -10.96 -7.73
C GLU A 136 -5.42 -12.16 -6.77
N GLU A 137 -4.30 -12.87 -6.70
CA GLU A 137 -4.15 -14.06 -5.85
C GLU A 137 -3.74 -13.73 -4.41
N THR A 138 -3.53 -12.45 -4.10
CA THR A 138 -3.02 -12.01 -2.80
C THR A 138 -4.17 -11.48 -1.95
N TYR A 139 -4.47 -12.17 -0.85
CA TYR A 139 -5.54 -11.76 0.06
C TYR A 139 -5.17 -10.53 0.91
N ASP A 140 -3.96 -10.50 1.48
CA ASP A 140 -3.47 -9.38 2.27
C ASP A 140 -2.06 -8.96 1.85
N GLN A 141 -1.94 -7.72 1.39
CA GLN A 141 -0.68 -7.15 0.89
C GLN A 141 0.41 -7.08 1.96
N GLY A 142 0.07 -6.72 3.20
CA GLY A 142 1.05 -6.49 4.25
C GLY A 142 1.62 -7.79 4.80
N VAL A 143 0.74 -8.77 5.04
CA VAL A 143 1.11 -10.13 5.45
C VAL A 143 1.96 -10.80 4.38
N SER A 144 1.59 -10.68 3.10
CA SER A 144 2.41 -11.21 2.01
C SER A 144 3.77 -10.54 1.90
N MET A 145 3.89 -9.24 2.22
CA MET A 145 5.20 -8.60 2.25
C MET A 145 6.05 -9.11 3.41
N LEU A 146 5.44 -9.30 4.59
CA LEU A 146 6.14 -9.86 5.74
C LEU A 146 6.68 -11.26 5.43
N ASP A 147 5.85 -12.12 4.82
CA ASP A 147 6.25 -13.45 4.39
C ASP A 147 7.41 -13.41 3.36
N ALA A 148 7.31 -12.53 2.37
CA ALA A 148 8.38 -12.30 1.41
C ALA A 148 9.68 -11.82 2.09
N LEU A 149 9.59 -10.93 3.08
CA LEU A 149 10.77 -10.46 3.82
C LEU A 149 11.42 -11.57 4.65
N LEU A 150 10.63 -12.42 5.31
CA LEU A 150 11.15 -13.56 6.06
C LEU A 150 11.91 -14.53 5.16
N THR A 151 11.43 -14.71 3.91
CA THR A 151 12.10 -15.53 2.90
C THR A 151 13.39 -14.86 2.38
N LEU A 152 13.36 -13.55 2.17
CA LEU A 152 14.48 -12.78 1.61
C LEU A 152 15.56 -12.42 2.63
N ALA A 153 15.28 -12.57 3.92
CA ALA A 153 16.19 -12.22 5.00
C ALA A 153 16.16 -13.30 6.11
N PRO A 154 16.78 -14.47 5.87
CA PRO A 154 16.55 -15.68 6.67
C PRO A 154 17.16 -15.64 8.08
N GLU A 155 18.14 -14.77 8.34
CA GLU A 155 18.81 -14.72 9.65
C GLU A 155 18.26 -13.58 10.52
N ARG A 156 18.49 -12.34 10.09
CA ARG A 156 18.11 -11.14 10.82
C ARG A 156 18.01 -9.99 9.84
N VAL A 157 16.95 -9.20 9.99
CA VAL A 157 16.80 -7.95 9.24
C VAL A 157 17.29 -6.80 10.10
N ASP A 158 18.58 -6.48 10.01
CA ASP A 158 19.12 -5.35 10.76
C ASP A 158 18.40 -4.05 10.38
N GLY A 159 18.07 -3.23 11.37
CA GLY A 159 17.29 -2.01 11.16
C GLY A 159 15.77 -2.19 11.13
N TYR A 160 15.24 -3.42 11.14
CA TYR A 160 13.81 -3.63 11.30
C TYR A 160 13.33 -3.21 12.70
N ASN A 161 12.23 -2.48 12.73
CA ASN A 161 11.56 -2.07 13.96
C ASN A 161 10.05 -2.02 13.73
N LEU A 162 9.29 -2.78 14.50
CA LEU A 162 7.83 -2.88 14.36
C LEU A 162 7.13 -1.51 14.47
N LYS A 163 7.56 -0.65 15.41
CA LYS A 163 6.93 0.68 15.58
C LYS A 163 7.12 1.55 14.35
N THR A 164 8.29 1.45 13.72
CA THR A 164 8.66 2.27 12.57
C THR A 164 8.14 1.71 11.23
N HIS A 165 8.06 0.39 11.11
CA HIS A 165 7.80 -0.29 9.83
C HIS A 165 6.40 -0.87 9.69
N SER A 166 5.66 -1.10 10.80
CA SER A 166 4.29 -1.64 10.76
C SER A 166 3.37 -0.89 9.79
N ALA A 167 3.45 0.44 9.80
CA ALA A 167 2.65 1.28 8.92
C ALA A 167 3.02 1.15 7.44
N ALA A 168 4.23 0.70 7.09
CA ALA A 168 4.64 0.54 5.69
C ALA A 168 3.93 -0.65 5.03
N PHE A 169 3.66 -1.73 5.77
CA PHE A 169 3.03 -2.94 5.22
C PHE A 169 1.56 -2.75 4.85
N HIS A 170 0.84 -1.87 5.54
CA HIS A 170 -0.58 -1.64 5.33
C HIS A 170 -0.93 -0.17 5.05
N ARG A 171 0.01 0.62 4.52
CA ARG A 171 -0.16 2.07 4.30
C ARG A 171 -1.47 2.43 3.57
N TYR A 172 -1.84 1.63 2.57
CA TYR A 172 -3.03 1.86 1.74
C TYR A 172 -4.13 0.80 1.88
N ALA A 173 -3.84 -0.32 2.55
CA ALA A 173 -4.70 -1.50 2.56
C ALA A 173 -5.16 -1.92 3.96
N PHE A 174 -4.88 -1.12 5.01
CA PHE A 174 -5.20 -1.49 6.39
C PHE A 174 -6.69 -1.71 6.62
N SER A 175 -7.57 -0.84 6.09
CA SER A 175 -9.03 -0.95 6.32
C SER A 175 -9.61 -2.27 5.82
N SER A 176 -9.09 -2.78 4.70
CA SER A 176 -9.48 -4.06 4.09
C SER A 176 -8.72 -5.28 4.63
N SER A 177 -7.72 -5.07 5.51
CA SER A 177 -6.86 -6.15 6.02
C SER A 177 -7.61 -7.09 6.98
N PRO A 178 -7.19 -8.36 7.10
CA PRO A 178 -7.70 -9.28 8.12
C PRO A 178 -7.45 -8.77 9.54
N ILE A 179 -6.36 -8.04 9.78
CA ILE A 179 -6.04 -7.44 11.08
C ILE A 179 -7.14 -6.45 11.49
N MET A 180 -7.55 -5.56 10.58
CA MET A 180 -8.64 -4.63 10.87
C MET A 180 -9.98 -5.35 11.06
N LYS A 181 -10.25 -6.43 10.31
CA LYS A 181 -11.45 -7.27 10.52
C LYS A 181 -11.45 -7.88 11.93
N LEU A 182 -10.32 -8.39 12.41
CA LEU A 182 -10.18 -8.92 13.77
C LEU A 182 -10.40 -7.83 14.83
N ILE A 183 -9.80 -6.64 14.67
CA ILE A 183 -10.00 -5.51 15.59
C ILE A 183 -11.49 -5.14 15.70
N LYS A 184 -12.22 -5.15 14.58
CA LYS A 184 -13.66 -4.88 14.55
C LYS A 184 -14.46 -5.97 15.28
N LEU A 185 -14.06 -7.24 15.19
CA LEU A 185 -14.71 -8.36 15.87
C LEU A 185 -14.46 -8.38 17.39
N MET A 186 -13.26 -8.01 17.83
CA MET A 186 -12.89 -8.00 19.25
C MET A 186 -13.60 -6.92 20.07
N LYS A 187 -14.18 -5.90 19.41
CA LYS A 187 -14.91 -4.81 20.07
C LYS A 187 -16.44 -4.92 19.95
N LYS A 188 -16.94 -5.99 19.35
CA LYS A 188 -18.34 -6.40 19.49
C LYS A 188 -18.47 -7.27 20.73
#